data_AF-A0AB73KZY1-F1
#
_entry.id   AF-A0AB73KZY1-F1
#
_cell.length_a   1.000
_cell.length_b   1.000
_cell.length_c   1.000
_cell.angle_alpha   90.00
_cell.angle_beta   90.00
_cell.angle_gamma   90.00
#
_symmetry.space_group_name_H-M   'P 1'
#
loop_
_entity.id
_entity.type
_entity.pdbx_description
1 polymer ?
#
loop_
_entity_poly.entity_id
_entity_poly.type
_entity_poly.pdbx_seq_one_letter_code
_entity_poly.pdbx_strand_id
1 'polypeptide(L)'
;MTNVRVRGDWILWTPVLWDDRQLVELPEDFYLRELMQLDPHDLEGAAEMMRTYGTLSSMDHDDLYVDSEDVYEELQTIPEAGGDDQPHPFGIHRDLVRIHLQTAQEAITTWLACRRAGGLEELVKPHITPENLAGVQAQNPDHDPPWPPSLEYLEALLIDSQISSLQHVLNAALSRFSIGIGNLSDRSPTIVSVAFLQLYNHLVEGATVRHCANEPCGRAFVRQRGRAEYGQHRTTGIKYCTRECARAQAQRALRRRRKP
;
A
#
# COMPACT_ATOMS: atom_id res chain seq x y z
N MET A 1 -1.07 0.04 21.36
CA MET A 1 -1.62 1.40 21.59
C MET A 1 -3.03 1.26 22.15
N THR A 2 -3.57 2.28 22.81
CA THR A 2 -4.96 2.29 23.31
C THR A 2 -5.62 3.63 23.01
N ASN A 3 -6.96 3.70 23.13
CA ASN A 3 -7.74 4.93 22.97
C ASN A 3 -7.51 5.68 21.65
N VAL A 4 -7.28 4.94 20.55
CA VAL A 4 -7.16 5.49 19.20
C VAL A 4 -8.47 6.19 18.85
N ARG A 5 -8.40 7.47 18.43
CA ARG A 5 -9.57 8.29 18.11
C ARG A 5 -9.21 9.39 17.12
N VAL A 6 -10.16 9.76 16.28
CA VAL A 6 -10.03 10.93 15.40
C VAL A 6 -10.47 12.19 16.14
N ARG A 7 -9.73 13.29 15.98
CA ARG A 7 -10.08 14.62 16.49
C ARG A 7 -9.64 15.68 15.48
N GLY A 8 -10.60 16.21 14.72
CA GLY A 8 -10.29 17.11 13.61
C GLY A 8 -9.43 16.38 12.57
N ASP A 9 -8.32 17.00 12.18
CA ASP A 9 -7.39 16.47 11.19
C ASP A 9 -6.35 15.47 11.75
N TRP A 10 -6.59 14.93 12.95
CA TRP A 10 -5.64 14.09 13.68
C TRP A 10 -6.21 12.74 14.07
N ILE A 11 -5.39 11.69 13.96
CA ILE A 11 -5.59 10.45 14.72
C ILE A 11 -4.70 10.53 15.97
N LEU A 12 -5.32 10.42 17.14
CA LEU A 12 -4.67 10.48 18.44
C LEU A 12 -4.74 9.14 19.16
N TRP A 13 -3.73 8.79 19.95
CA TRP A 13 -3.74 7.58 20.77
C TRP A 13 -3.01 7.75 22.09
N THR A 14 -3.17 6.77 22.97
CA THR A 14 -2.36 6.64 24.19
C THR A 14 -1.28 5.58 23.95
N PRO A 15 0.02 5.89 24.16
CA PRO A 15 1.07 4.90 24.05
C PRO A 15 0.89 3.86 25.17
N VAL A 16 1.32 2.64 24.90
CA VAL A 16 1.41 1.56 25.88
C VAL A 16 2.86 1.15 26.01
N LEU A 17 3.26 0.79 27.23
CA LEU A 17 4.59 0.27 27.52
C LEU A 17 4.83 -1.01 26.74
N TRP A 18 6.10 -1.35 26.48
CA TRP A 18 6.47 -2.51 25.67
C TRP A 18 5.89 -3.82 26.22
N ASP A 19 5.94 -4.03 27.53
CA ASP A 19 5.43 -5.25 28.18
C ASP A 19 3.91 -5.42 28.06
N ASP A 20 3.18 -4.32 27.81
CA ASP A 20 1.73 -4.30 27.66
C ASP A 20 1.29 -4.38 26.18
N ARG A 21 2.23 -4.51 25.24
CA ARG A 21 1.90 -4.61 23.82
C ARG A 21 1.41 -6.01 23.48
N GLN A 22 0.21 -6.08 22.93
CA GLN A 22 -0.33 -7.31 22.37
C GLN A 22 0.16 -7.51 20.93
N LEU A 23 0.64 -8.71 20.62
CA LEU A 23 0.90 -9.12 19.25
C LEU A 23 -0.43 -9.36 18.52
N VAL A 24 -0.53 -8.81 17.31
CA VAL A 24 -1.69 -8.96 16.43
C VAL A 24 -1.22 -9.53 15.10
N GLU A 25 -1.90 -10.57 14.62
CA GLU A 25 -1.64 -11.13 13.30
C GLU A 25 -2.40 -10.36 12.22
N LEU A 26 -1.70 -10.00 11.14
CA LEU A 26 -2.31 -9.45 9.95
C LEU A 26 -2.85 -10.58 9.05
N PRO A 27 -4.04 -10.43 8.46
CA PRO A 27 -4.56 -11.37 7.46
C PRO A 27 -3.57 -11.64 6.30
N GLU A 28 -3.53 -12.86 5.77
CA GLU A 28 -2.55 -13.36 4.76
C GLU A 28 -2.57 -12.71 3.36
N ASP A 29 -3.33 -11.64 3.18
CA ASP A 29 -3.41 -10.85 1.96
C ASP A 29 -3.80 -9.39 2.28
N PHE A 30 -3.38 -8.92 3.46
CA PHE A 30 -3.76 -7.62 4.00
C PHE A 30 -3.42 -6.47 3.04
N TYR A 31 -2.21 -6.51 2.47
CA TYR A 31 -1.77 -5.50 1.52
C TYR A 31 -2.63 -5.46 0.24
N LEU A 32 -3.21 -6.59 -0.19
CA LEU A 32 -4.11 -6.64 -1.36
C LEU A 32 -5.54 -6.27 -1.05
N ARG A 33 -5.87 -6.08 0.23
CA ARG A 33 -7.23 -5.94 0.70
C ARG A 33 -7.40 -4.73 1.59
N GLU A 34 -7.23 -4.89 2.89
CA GLU A 34 -7.49 -3.84 3.86
C GLU A 34 -6.73 -2.57 3.48
N LEU A 35 -5.46 -2.71 3.10
CA LEU A 35 -4.63 -1.58 2.68
C LEU A 35 -5.07 -0.97 1.35
N MET A 36 -5.34 -1.79 0.32
CA MET A 36 -5.77 -1.30 -1.01
C MET A 36 -7.24 -0.84 -1.09
N GLN A 37 -8.05 -1.11 -0.06
CA GLN A 37 -9.45 -0.66 -0.01
C GLN A 37 -9.65 0.60 0.82
N LEU A 38 -8.71 0.90 1.73
CA LEU A 38 -8.80 2.07 2.56
C LEU A 38 -8.63 3.31 1.67
N ASP A 39 -9.61 4.21 1.68
CA ASP A 39 -9.44 5.51 1.05
C ASP A 39 -8.37 6.29 1.82
N PRO A 40 -7.31 6.81 1.18
CA PRO A 40 -6.28 7.62 1.83
C PRO A 40 -6.81 8.84 2.58
N HIS A 41 -8.02 9.30 2.28
CA HIS A 41 -8.68 10.43 2.96
C HIS A 41 -9.64 9.99 4.08
N ASP A 42 -9.89 8.69 4.24
CA ASP A 42 -10.75 8.15 5.29
C ASP A 42 -9.97 7.99 6.59
N LEU A 43 -9.89 9.10 7.34
CA LEU A 43 -9.16 9.15 8.61
C LEU A 43 -9.76 8.22 9.67
N GLU A 44 -11.08 8.00 9.66
CA GLU A 44 -11.75 7.07 10.57
C GLU A 44 -11.43 5.61 10.20
N GLY A 45 -11.41 5.28 8.91
CA GLY A 45 -10.97 3.99 8.42
C GLY A 45 -9.51 3.70 8.79
N ALA A 46 -8.62 4.70 8.66
CA ALA A 46 -7.24 4.59 9.11
C ALA A 46 -7.14 4.41 10.64
N ALA A 47 -7.94 5.15 11.42
CA ALA A 47 -7.98 5.01 12.87
C ALA A 47 -8.50 3.64 13.32
N GLU A 48 -9.51 3.07 12.65
CA GLU A 48 -10.00 1.71 12.89
C GLU A 48 -8.96 0.65 12.55
N MET A 49 -8.25 0.82 11.44
CA MET A 49 -7.13 -0.02 11.06
C MET A 49 -6.03 0.02 12.14
N MET A 50 -5.70 1.21 12.64
CA MET A 50 -4.71 1.37 13.71
C MET A 50 -5.15 0.74 15.04
N ARG A 51 -6.43 0.91 15.38
CA ARG A 51 -7.04 0.31 16.57
C ARG A 51 -6.99 -1.22 16.51
N THR A 52 -7.18 -1.79 15.32
CA THR A 52 -7.23 -3.24 15.11
C THR A 52 -5.84 -3.86 15.03
N TYR A 53 -4.91 -3.23 14.30
CA TYR A 53 -3.66 -3.88 13.89
C TYR A 53 -2.38 -3.20 14.40
N GLY A 54 -2.46 -1.99 14.98
CA GLY A 54 -1.30 -1.28 15.54
C GLY A 54 -0.95 0.02 14.82
N THR A 55 0.32 0.42 14.81
CA THR A 55 0.75 1.70 14.21
C THR A 55 0.75 1.61 12.68
N LEU A 56 0.13 2.58 12.01
CA LEU A 56 0.11 2.66 10.55
C LEU A 56 1.53 2.73 9.98
N SER A 57 2.31 3.70 10.48
CA SER A 57 3.67 3.99 10.06
C SER A 57 4.56 4.38 11.24
N SER A 58 5.85 4.54 10.95
CA SER A 58 6.86 4.98 11.89
C SER A 58 6.66 6.42 12.33
N MET A 59 6.99 6.71 13.58
CA MET A 59 7.10 8.09 14.05
C MET A 59 8.25 8.84 13.39
N ASP A 60 9.34 8.14 13.04
CA ASP A 60 10.53 8.74 12.40
C ASP A 60 10.44 8.68 10.86
N HIS A 61 9.32 8.20 10.32
CA HIS A 61 9.06 8.02 8.89
C HIS A 61 10.12 7.20 8.13
N ASP A 62 10.89 6.36 8.84
CA ASP A 62 11.90 5.45 8.26
C ASP A 62 11.29 4.37 7.33
N ASP A 63 9.96 4.18 7.40
CA ASP A 63 9.18 3.31 6.53
C ASP A 63 8.49 4.05 5.36
N LEU A 64 8.81 5.34 5.15
CA LEU A 64 8.37 6.14 4.01
C LEU A 64 9.54 6.43 3.06
N TYR A 65 9.28 6.31 1.76
CA TYR A 65 10.14 6.86 0.73
C TYR A 65 9.38 7.92 -0.05
N VAL A 66 10.01 9.08 -0.25
CA VAL A 66 9.46 10.18 -1.04
C VAL A 66 10.48 10.57 -2.09
N ASP A 67 10.11 10.37 -3.36
CA ASP A 67 10.95 10.68 -4.52
C ASP A 67 10.65 12.06 -5.12
N SER A 68 9.48 12.61 -4.79
CA SER A 68 8.98 13.88 -5.32
C SER A 68 9.35 15.03 -4.39
N GLU A 69 9.96 16.06 -4.96
CA GLU A 69 10.27 17.31 -4.25
C GLU A 69 8.99 17.93 -3.67
N ASP A 70 7.89 17.97 -4.44
CA ASP A 70 6.59 18.48 -3.98
C ASP A 70 6.08 17.76 -2.73
N VAL A 71 6.17 16.43 -2.70
CA VAL A 71 5.74 15.64 -1.53
C VAL A 71 6.69 15.84 -0.35
N TYR A 72 7.98 16.01 -0.61
CA TYR A 72 8.97 16.30 0.43
C TYR A 72 8.72 17.69 1.05
N GLU A 73 8.45 18.71 0.24
CA GLU A 73 8.03 20.03 0.71
C GLU A 73 6.72 19.95 1.50
N GLU A 74 5.74 19.20 1.00
CA GLU A 74 4.47 19.00 1.71
C GLU A 74 4.71 18.41 3.10
N LEU A 75 5.53 17.35 3.21
CA LEU A 75 5.88 16.72 4.50
C LEU A 75 6.43 17.73 5.51
N GLN A 76 7.27 18.68 5.08
CA GLN A 76 7.85 19.70 5.96
C GLN A 76 6.83 20.71 6.50
N THR A 77 5.69 20.84 5.84
CA THR A 77 4.59 21.74 6.26
C THR A 77 3.57 21.06 7.15
N ILE A 78 3.63 19.73 7.29
CA ILE A 78 2.68 18.98 8.10
C ILE A 78 2.89 19.30 9.58
N PRO A 79 1.84 19.69 10.32
CA PRO A 79 1.94 19.93 11.75
C PRO A 79 2.40 18.67 12.51
N GLU A 80 3.30 18.86 13.48
CA GLU A 80 3.78 17.79 14.37
C GLU A 80 2.93 17.68 15.65
N ALA A 81 2.76 16.45 16.13
CA ALA A 81 2.11 16.21 17.41
C ALA A 81 2.98 16.72 18.57
N GLY A 82 2.37 17.30 19.60
CA GLY A 82 3.06 17.97 20.69
C GLY A 82 3.44 19.43 20.42
N GLY A 83 3.13 19.96 19.23
CA GLY A 83 3.28 21.37 18.88
C GLY A 83 2.08 22.25 19.27
N ASP A 84 2.12 23.52 18.86
CA ASP A 84 1.08 24.51 19.17
C ASP A 84 -0.30 24.13 18.59
N ASP A 85 -0.31 23.53 17.40
CA ASP A 85 -1.55 23.11 16.70
C ASP A 85 -2.16 21.82 17.30
N GLN A 86 -1.35 20.98 17.94
CA GLN A 86 -1.80 19.77 18.61
C GLN A 86 -0.95 19.47 19.85
N PRO A 87 -1.39 19.88 21.06
CA PRO A 87 -0.61 19.71 22.28
C PRO A 87 -0.56 18.25 22.77
N HIS A 88 -1.32 17.34 22.16
CA HIS A 88 -1.21 15.92 22.47
C HIS A 88 0.07 15.32 21.86
N PRO A 89 0.96 14.68 22.66
CA PRO A 89 2.27 14.24 22.20
C PRO A 89 2.25 13.01 21.29
N PHE A 90 1.10 12.35 21.12
CA PHE A 90 0.95 11.13 20.33
C PHE A 90 -0.21 11.29 19.36
N GLY A 91 0.13 11.64 18.13
CA GLY A 91 -0.81 11.84 17.05
C GLY A 91 -0.14 11.72 15.69
N ILE A 92 -0.95 11.49 14.66
CA ILE A 92 -0.55 11.56 13.25
C ILE A 92 -1.56 12.42 12.51
N HIS A 93 -1.05 13.38 11.72
CA HIS A 93 -1.87 14.28 10.92
C HIS A 93 -2.45 13.55 9.70
N ARG A 94 -3.64 13.96 9.24
CA ARG A 94 -4.33 13.41 8.07
C ARG A 94 -3.47 13.36 6.81
N ASP A 95 -2.65 14.37 6.57
CA ASP A 95 -1.91 14.47 5.32
C ASP A 95 -0.74 13.47 5.31
N LEU A 96 -0.15 13.22 6.49
CA LEU A 96 0.86 12.19 6.64
C LEU A 96 0.24 10.79 6.50
N VAL A 97 -0.96 10.57 7.05
CA VAL A 97 -1.74 9.33 6.81
C VAL A 97 -2.00 9.13 5.32
N ARG A 98 -2.46 10.19 4.63
CA ARG A 98 -2.73 10.18 3.19
C ARG A 98 -1.48 9.82 2.40
N ILE A 99 -0.35 10.48 2.66
CA ILE A 99 0.93 10.25 1.98
C ILE A 99 1.35 8.79 2.15
N HIS A 100 1.40 8.27 3.38
CA HIS A 100 1.78 6.87 3.62
C HIS A 100 0.85 5.88 2.89
N LEU A 101 -0.46 6.10 2.92
CA LEU A 101 -1.42 5.22 2.25
C LEU A 101 -1.29 5.28 0.73
N GLN A 102 -1.16 6.48 0.15
CA GLN A 102 -1.00 6.65 -1.29
C GLN A 102 0.31 6.02 -1.77
N THR A 103 1.44 6.32 -1.13
CA THR A 103 2.74 5.74 -1.46
C THR A 103 2.70 4.21 -1.39
N ALA A 104 2.07 3.65 -0.34
CA ALA A 104 1.91 2.21 -0.23
C ALA A 104 1.03 1.62 -1.35
N GLN A 105 -0.11 2.25 -1.65
CA GLN A 105 -1.06 1.78 -2.65
C GLN A 105 -0.51 1.88 -4.08
N GLU A 106 0.23 2.94 -4.39
CA GLU A 106 0.92 3.14 -5.66
C GLU A 106 1.97 2.06 -5.87
N ALA A 107 2.84 1.82 -4.87
CA ALA A 107 3.83 0.74 -4.95
C ALA A 107 3.17 -0.64 -5.14
N ILE A 108 2.09 -0.95 -4.42
CA ILE A 108 1.35 -2.21 -4.60
C ILE A 108 0.73 -2.29 -6.00
N THR A 109 0.22 -1.18 -6.54
CA THR A 109 -0.34 -1.09 -7.88
C THR A 109 0.74 -1.33 -8.95
N THR A 110 1.92 -0.75 -8.79
CA THR A 110 3.08 -0.98 -9.66
C THR A 110 3.54 -2.44 -9.59
N TRP A 111 3.59 -3.03 -8.39
CA TRP A 111 3.89 -4.46 -8.26
C TRP A 111 2.87 -5.33 -8.99
N LEU A 112 1.57 -5.03 -8.88
CA LEU A 112 0.51 -5.73 -9.62
C LEU A 112 0.67 -5.59 -11.13
N ALA A 113 1.03 -4.40 -11.61
CA ALA A 113 1.31 -4.13 -13.01
C ALA A 113 2.48 -4.99 -13.53
N CYS A 114 3.55 -5.14 -12.76
CA CYS A 114 4.68 -6.03 -13.09
C CYS A 114 4.29 -7.52 -13.26
N ARG A 115 3.11 -7.95 -12.78
CA ARG A 115 2.67 -9.36 -12.87
C ARG A 115 1.92 -9.70 -14.15
N ARG A 116 1.66 -8.73 -15.03
CA ARG A 116 0.96 -8.93 -16.30
C ARG A 116 1.75 -8.33 -17.45
N ALA A 117 1.74 -8.99 -18.61
CA ALA A 117 2.33 -8.44 -19.82
C ALA A 117 1.60 -7.14 -20.22
N GLY A 118 2.34 -6.08 -20.54
CA GLY A 118 1.78 -4.76 -20.87
C GLY A 118 1.27 -3.97 -19.66
N GLY A 119 1.46 -4.48 -18.43
CA GLY A 119 0.85 -3.90 -17.24
C GLY A 119 1.41 -2.56 -16.82
N LEU A 120 2.72 -2.37 -16.99
CA LEU A 120 3.41 -1.12 -16.65
C LEU A 120 3.10 -0.04 -17.70
N GLU A 121 3.08 -0.43 -18.97
CA GLU A 121 2.67 0.40 -20.10
C GLU A 121 1.23 0.91 -19.88
N GLU A 122 0.29 0.03 -19.52
CA GLU A 122 -1.08 0.43 -19.19
C GLU A 122 -1.15 1.38 -17.99
N LEU A 123 -0.30 1.18 -16.98
CA LEU A 123 -0.25 2.00 -15.77
C LEU A 123 0.22 3.42 -16.07
N VAL A 124 1.29 3.58 -16.87
CA VAL A 124 1.86 4.90 -17.18
C VAL A 124 1.13 5.60 -18.32
N LYS A 125 0.37 4.88 -19.14
CA LYS A 125 -0.32 5.40 -20.34
C LYS A 125 -1.05 6.73 -20.15
N PRO A 126 -1.81 6.98 -19.06
CA PRO A 126 -2.49 8.26 -18.87
C PRO A 126 -1.54 9.46 -18.80
N HIS A 127 -0.27 9.23 -18.47
CA HIS A 127 0.76 10.26 -18.30
C HIS A 127 1.65 10.45 -19.55
N ILE A 128 1.48 9.63 -20.59
CA ILE A 128 2.22 9.74 -21.85
C ILE A 128 1.51 10.77 -22.74
N THR A 129 1.66 12.05 -22.41
CA THR A 129 1.00 13.16 -23.12
C THR A 129 2.01 14.20 -23.60
N PRO A 130 1.74 14.91 -24.71
CA PRO A 130 2.56 16.03 -25.15
C PRO A 130 2.73 17.11 -24.08
N GLU A 131 1.71 17.34 -23.25
CA GLU A 131 1.73 18.29 -22.16
C GLU A 131 2.73 17.89 -21.08
N ASN A 132 2.73 16.62 -20.66
CA ASN A 132 3.69 16.12 -19.68
C ASN A 132 5.11 16.10 -20.26
N LEU A 133 5.28 15.74 -21.53
CA LEU A 133 6.57 15.82 -22.22
C LEU A 133 7.14 17.23 -22.20
N ALA A 134 6.33 18.23 -22.59
CA ALA A 134 6.73 19.63 -22.53
C ALA A 134 7.02 20.10 -21.10
N GLY A 135 6.24 19.63 -20.11
CA GLY A 135 6.47 19.92 -18.70
C GLY A 135 7.84 19.43 -18.21
N VAL A 136 8.18 18.16 -18.47
CA VAL A 136 9.47 17.58 -18.08
C VAL A 136 10.62 18.28 -18.81
N GLN A 137 10.48 18.57 -20.11
CA GLN A 137 11.48 19.31 -20.87
C GLN A 137 11.71 20.73 -20.31
N ALA A 138 10.65 21.41 -19.89
CA ALA A 138 10.75 22.75 -19.29
C ALA A 138 11.48 22.74 -17.94
N GLN A 139 11.38 21.64 -17.19
CA GLN A 139 12.14 21.43 -15.95
C GLN A 139 13.62 21.08 -16.19
N ASN A 140 13.99 20.73 -17.44
CA ASN A 140 15.34 20.31 -17.82
C ASN A 140 15.91 21.15 -18.99
N PRO A 141 15.99 22.50 -18.83
CA PRO A 141 16.30 23.41 -19.94
C PRO A 141 17.74 23.30 -20.48
N ASP A 142 18.65 22.71 -19.70
CA ASP A 142 20.08 22.62 -20.03
C ASP A 142 20.42 21.47 -21.00
N HIS A 143 19.43 20.69 -21.44
CA HIS A 143 19.61 19.59 -22.38
C HIS A 143 19.42 20.03 -23.84
N ASP A 144 20.46 19.82 -24.67
CA ASP A 144 20.40 19.94 -26.13
C ASP A 144 20.84 18.61 -26.80
N PRO A 145 19.93 17.85 -27.45
CA PRO A 145 18.52 18.15 -27.67
C PRO A 145 17.66 18.04 -26.39
N PRO A 146 16.42 18.58 -26.38
CA PRO A 146 15.52 18.52 -25.23
C PRO A 146 15.35 17.09 -24.68
N TRP A 147 15.45 16.96 -23.37
CA TRP A 147 15.27 15.68 -22.67
C TRP A 147 13.97 15.70 -21.84
N PRO A 148 13.13 14.65 -21.90
CA PRO A 148 13.24 13.49 -22.79
C PRO A 148 12.88 13.83 -24.25
N PRO A 149 13.44 13.13 -25.26
CA PRO A 149 13.33 13.53 -26.68
C PRO A 149 12.00 13.18 -27.35
N SER A 150 11.20 12.28 -26.77
CA SER A 150 9.96 11.78 -27.39
C SER A 150 9.00 11.21 -26.35
N LEU A 151 7.74 10.98 -26.77
CA LEU A 151 6.74 10.29 -25.94
C LEU A 151 7.14 8.83 -25.63
N GLU A 152 7.79 8.15 -26.56
CA GLU A 152 8.30 6.79 -26.35
C GLU A 152 9.41 6.77 -25.28
N TYR A 153 10.29 7.77 -25.29
CA TYR A 153 11.29 7.90 -24.23
C TYR A 153 10.64 8.28 -22.89
N LEU A 154 9.65 9.17 -22.90
CA LEU A 154 8.88 9.51 -21.70
C LEU A 154 8.19 8.27 -21.11
N GLU A 155 7.61 7.40 -21.93
CA GLU A 155 7.05 6.13 -21.48
C GLU A 155 8.08 5.27 -20.77
N ALA A 156 9.25 5.06 -21.38
CA ALA A 156 10.34 4.29 -20.77
C ALA A 156 10.81 4.92 -19.44
N LEU A 157 10.93 6.24 -19.39
CA LEU A 157 11.32 6.99 -18.18
C LEU A 157 10.29 6.81 -17.06
N LEU A 158 9.00 6.93 -17.38
CA LEU A 158 7.93 6.76 -16.40
C LEU A 158 7.88 5.32 -15.88
N ILE A 159 8.08 4.32 -16.74
CA ILE A 159 8.16 2.92 -16.32
C ILE A 159 9.34 2.69 -15.36
N ASP A 160 10.52 3.22 -15.70
CA ASP A 160 11.71 3.11 -14.87
C ASP A 160 11.53 3.80 -13.51
N SER A 161 10.93 4.99 -13.50
CA SER A 161 10.57 5.72 -12.28
C SER A 161 9.59 4.92 -11.41
N GLN A 162 8.54 4.32 -11.99
CA GLN A 162 7.60 3.47 -11.25
C GLN A 162 8.30 2.26 -10.60
N ILE A 163 9.17 1.58 -11.34
CA ILE A 163 9.94 0.44 -10.82
C ILE A 163 10.88 0.89 -9.70
N SER A 164 11.60 1.98 -9.89
CA SER A 164 12.53 2.52 -8.91
C SER A 164 11.80 2.93 -7.62
N SER A 165 10.68 3.66 -7.74
CA SER A 165 9.83 4.02 -6.60
C SER A 165 9.35 2.78 -5.84
N LEU A 166 8.85 1.75 -6.53
CA LEU A 166 8.49 0.47 -5.90
C LEU A 166 9.67 -0.14 -5.12
N GLN A 167 10.87 -0.16 -5.69
CA GLN A 167 12.06 -0.71 -5.02
C GLN A 167 12.41 0.10 -3.76
N HIS A 168 12.38 1.43 -3.84
CA HIS A 168 12.68 2.29 -2.70
C HIS A 168 11.64 2.16 -1.59
N VAL A 169 10.35 2.16 -1.91
CA VAL A 169 9.27 1.95 -0.94
C VAL A 169 9.37 0.57 -0.29
N LEU A 170 9.67 -0.49 -1.06
CA LEU A 170 9.93 -1.83 -0.51
C LEU A 170 11.09 -1.81 0.48
N ASN A 171 12.21 -1.19 0.12
CA ASN A 171 13.40 -1.14 0.98
C ASN A 171 13.14 -0.33 2.26
N ALA A 172 12.46 0.82 2.15
CA ALA A 172 12.09 1.64 3.30
C ALA A 172 11.15 0.87 4.24
N ALA A 173 10.06 0.31 3.73
CA ALA A 173 9.11 -0.45 4.53
C ALA A 173 9.72 -1.71 5.18
N LEU A 174 10.71 -2.33 4.52
CA LEU A 174 11.41 -3.51 5.03
C LEU A 174 12.64 -3.21 5.88
N SER A 175 13.03 -1.94 6.01
CA SER A 175 14.24 -1.52 6.75
C SER A 175 14.22 -2.04 8.20
N ARG A 176 13.04 -2.12 8.82
CA ARG A 176 12.83 -2.66 10.17
C ARG A 176 13.06 -4.16 10.29
N PHE A 177 13.01 -4.88 9.19
CA PHE A 177 13.34 -6.30 9.14
C PHE A 177 14.82 -6.55 8.83
N SER A 178 15.62 -5.50 8.63
CA SER A 178 17.07 -5.64 8.41
C SER A 178 17.78 -6.37 9.56
N ILE A 179 18.97 -6.91 9.27
CA ILE A 179 19.78 -7.63 10.25
C ILE A 179 20.32 -6.61 11.26
N GLY A 180 19.94 -6.77 12.52
CA GLY A 180 20.36 -5.91 13.62
C GLY A 180 20.63 -6.71 14.89
N ILE A 181 21.20 -6.06 15.90
CA ILE A 181 21.46 -6.65 17.22
C ILE A 181 20.16 -6.54 18.04
N GLY A 182 19.50 -7.68 18.30
CA GLY A 182 18.24 -7.73 19.07
C GLY A 182 17.29 -8.83 18.61
N ASN A 183 16.16 -8.98 19.29
CA ASN A 183 15.11 -9.93 18.90
C ASN A 183 14.18 -9.32 17.84
N LEU A 184 13.51 -10.17 17.05
CA LEU A 184 12.48 -9.73 16.10
C LEU A 184 11.33 -8.96 16.78
N SER A 185 11.03 -9.30 18.04
CA SER A 185 10.03 -8.62 18.87
C SER A 185 10.35 -7.15 19.14
N ASP A 186 11.63 -6.78 19.10
CA ASP A 186 12.09 -5.44 19.52
C ASP A 186 11.91 -4.42 18.38
N ARG A 187 11.65 -4.90 17.16
CA ARG A 187 11.60 -4.10 15.93
C ARG A 187 10.33 -3.27 15.77
N SER A 188 9.33 -3.47 16.65
CA SER A 188 8.06 -2.71 16.67
C SER A 188 7.48 -2.44 15.28
N PRO A 189 7.21 -3.48 14.46
CA PRO A 189 6.84 -3.30 13.07
C PRO A 189 5.49 -2.58 12.94
N THR A 190 5.38 -1.74 11.92
CA THR A 190 4.16 -1.06 11.52
C THR A 190 3.31 -1.90 10.58
N ILE A 191 2.04 -1.52 10.45
CA ILE A 191 1.11 -2.09 9.48
C ILE A 191 1.70 -2.04 8.07
N VAL A 192 2.27 -0.90 7.66
CA VAL A 192 2.94 -0.77 6.36
C VAL A 192 4.12 -1.75 6.24
N SER A 193 5.01 -1.82 7.23
CA SER A 193 6.16 -2.73 7.17
C SER A 193 5.75 -4.20 7.02
N VAL A 194 4.76 -4.68 7.78
CA VAL A 194 4.30 -6.08 7.70
C VAL A 194 3.53 -6.33 6.40
N ALA A 195 2.76 -5.36 5.90
CA ALA A 195 2.09 -5.46 4.60
C ALA A 195 3.10 -5.63 3.47
N PHE A 196 4.20 -4.89 3.48
CA PHE A 196 5.29 -5.02 2.51
C PHE A 196 6.12 -6.28 2.71
N LEU A 197 6.23 -6.81 3.94
CA LEU A 197 6.79 -8.14 4.19
C LEU A 197 5.94 -9.24 3.53
N GLN A 198 4.60 -9.15 3.59
CA GLN A 198 3.72 -10.08 2.88
C GLN A 198 3.92 -10.00 1.36
N LEU A 199 4.01 -8.78 0.80
CA LEU A 199 4.29 -8.57 -0.61
C LEU A 199 5.65 -9.18 -0.99
N TYR A 200 6.71 -8.91 -0.22
CA TYR A 200 8.04 -9.45 -0.45
C TYR A 200 8.05 -10.98 -0.44
N ASN A 201 7.38 -11.60 0.53
CA ASN A 201 7.23 -13.05 0.56
C ASN A 201 6.53 -13.58 -0.70
N HIS A 202 5.50 -12.90 -1.19
CA HIS A 202 4.84 -13.23 -2.46
C HIS A 202 5.75 -13.03 -3.69
N LEU A 203 6.67 -12.07 -3.64
CA LEU A 203 7.67 -11.88 -4.69
C LEU A 203 8.66 -13.06 -4.70
N VAL A 204 9.22 -13.40 -3.55
CA VAL A 204 10.21 -14.48 -3.40
C VAL A 204 9.63 -15.84 -3.75
N GLU A 205 8.39 -16.14 -3.36
CA GLU A 205 7.73 -17.41 -3.69
C GLU A 205 7.29 -17.51 -5.17
N GLY A 206 7.43 -16.43 -5.95
CA GLY A 206 6.93 -16.38 -7.32
C GLY A 206 5.41 -16.47 -7.40
N ALA A 207 4.71 -15.85 -6.45
CA ALA A 207 3.27 -15.98 -6.30
C ALA A 207 2.50 -15.60 -7.57
N THR A 208 1.46 -16.37 -7.89
CA THR A 208 0.56 -16.03 -8.99
C THR A 208 -0.57 -15.14 -8.48
N VAL A 209 -0.62 -13.91 -8.98
CA VAL A 209 -1.75 -13.01 -8.75
C VAL A 209 -2.93 -13.42 -9.64
N ARG A 210 -4.13 -13.47 -9.07
CA ARG A 210 -5.37 -13.80 -9.76
C ARG A 210 -6.41 -12.72 -9.51
N HIS A 211 -7.41 -12.63 -10.38
CA HIS A 211 -8.57 -11.76 -10.16
C HIS A 211 -9.78 -12.59 -9.75
N CYS A 212 -10.53 -12.10 -8.76
CA CYS A 212 -11.68 -12.81 -8.22
C CYS A 212 -12.77 -12.94 -9.29
N ALA A 213 -13.15 -14.17 -9.62
CA ALA A 213 -14.18 -14.47 -10.62
C ALA A 213 -15.62 -14.18 -10.14
N ASN A 214 -15.78 -13.60 -8.95
CA ASN A 214 -17.07 -13.09 -8.49
C ASN A 214 -17.27 -11.72 -9.14
N GLU A 215 -18.31 -11.59 -9.97
CA GLU A 215 -18.49 -10.45 -10.88
C GLU A 215 -18.42 -9.08 -10.21
N PRO A 216 -19.03 -8.86 -9.02
CA PRO A 216 -18.94 -7.55 -8.37
C PRO A 216 -17.65 -7.33 -7.58
N CYS A 217 -16.79 -8.34 -7.45
CA CYS A 217 -15.57 -8.25 -6.64
C CYS A 217 -14.35 -7.89 -7.49
N GLY A 218 -14.03 -8.70 -8.52
CA GLY A 218 -12.91 -8.44 -9.45
C GLY A 218 -11.49 -8.37 -8.86
N ARG A 219 -11.33 -8.30 -7.53
CA ARG A 219 -10.08 -7.98 -6.83
C ARG A 219 -8.93 -8.95 -7.12
N ALA A 220 -7.71 -8.41 -7.15
CA ALA A 220 -6.48 -9.16 -7.09
C ALA A 220 -6.34 -9.98 -5.79
N PHE A 221 -5.91 -11.23 -5.87
CA PHE A 221 -5.63 -12.08 -4.72
C PHE A 221 -4.59 -13.14 -5.07
N VAL A 222 -3.82 -13.58 -4.08
CA VAL A 222 -2.84 -14.67 -4.22
C VAL A 222 -3.40 -15.98 -3.68
N ARG A 223 -4.04 -15.95 -2.50
CA ARG A 223 -4.62 -17.10 -1.80
C ARG A 223 -6.08 -16.85 -1.46
N GLN A 224 -6.87 -17.93 -1.34
CA GLN A 224 -8.25 -17.81 -0.90
C GLN A 224 -8.31 -17.70 0.63
N ARG A 225 -8.84 -16.59 1.14
CA ARG A 225 -9.02 -16.39 2.59
C ARG A 225 -10.11 -17.30 3.16
N GLY A 226 -9.87 -17.83 4.37
CA GLY A 226 -10.87 -18.51 5.21
C GLY A 226 -11.15 -19.98 4.85
N ARG A 227 -10.26 -20.66 4.12
CA ARG A 227 -10.39 -22.10 3.79
C ARG A 227 -9.26 -23.00 4.26
N ALA A 228 -8.17 -22.44 4.78
CA ALA A 228 -7.06 -23.22 5.33
C ALA A 228 -7.22 -23.28 6.86
N GLU A 229 -7.51 -24.45 7.41
CA GLU A 229 -7.49 -24.69 8.87
C GLU A 229 -6.05 -24.92 9.39
N TYR A 230 -5.11 -25.27 8.51
CA TYR A 230 -3.73 -25.64 8.87
C TYR A 230 -2.67 -24.97 7.98
N GLY A 231 -2.92 -23.75 7.49
CA GLY A 231 -1.98 -23.03 6.59
C GLY A 231 -1.76 -23.68 5.21
N GLN A 232 -2.47 -24.77 4.90
CA GLN A 232 -2.40 -25.45 3.61
C GLN A 232 -3.28 -24.72 2.59
N HIS A 233 -2.65 -23.85 1.81
CA HIS A 233 -3.32 -23.11 0.75
C HIS A 233 -3.22 -23.86 -0.57
N ARG A 234 -4.35 -24.12 -1.21
CA ARG A 234 -4.34 -24.52 -2.62
C ARG A 234 -3.93 -23.31 -3.45
N THR A 235 -2.75 -23.38 -4.06
CA THR A 235 -2.25 -22.34 -4.97
C THR A 235 -2.81 -22.50 -6.39
N THR A 236 -3.40 -23.65 -6.72
CA THR A 236 -4.00 -23.94 -8.04
C THR A 236 -5.51 -24.17 -7.94
N GLY A 237 -6.24 -23.86 -9.01
CA GLY A 237 -7.69 -24.08 -9.10
C GLY A 237 -8.56 -23.13 -8.26
N ILE A 238 -7.97 -22.14 -7.57
CA ILE A 238 -8.71 -21.10 -6.84
C ILE A 238 -9.22 -20.01 -7.79
N LYS A 239 -10.53 -19.77 -7.78
CA LYS A 239 -11.20 -18.77 -8.63
C LYS A 239 -11.71 -17.55 -7.87
N TYR A 240 -11.82 -17.65 -6.55
CA TYR A 240 -12.46 -16.63 -5.72
C TYR A 240 -11.55 -16.28 -4.54
N CYS A 241 -11.46 -14.99 -4.23
CA CYS A 241 -10.63 -14.49 -3.14
C CYS A 241 -11.14 -14.93 -1.76
N THR A 242 -12.43 -15.23 -1.60
CA THR A 242 -13.01 -15.78 -0.35
C THR A 242 -14.06 -16.85 -0.59
N ARG A 243 -14.47 -17.53 0.47
CA ARG A 243 -15.61 -18.46 0.44
C ARG A 243 -16.93 -17.74 0.17
N GLU A 244 -17.11 -16.53 0.70
CA GLU A 244 -18.30 -15.70 0.51
C GLU A 244 -18.44 -15.30 -0.95
N CYS A 245 -17.34 -14.91 -1.61
CA CYS A 245 -17.33 -14.60 -3.04
C CYS A 245 -17.75 -15.81 -3.88
N ALA A 246 -17.24 -17.00 -3.56
CA ALA A 246 -17.63 -18.24 -4.24
C ALA A 246 -19.12 -18.55 -4.06
N ARG A 247 -19.64 -18.41 -2.83
CA ARG A 247 -21.06 -18.63 -2.52
C ARG A 247 -21.95 -17.62 -3.23
N ALA A 248 -21.58 -16.34 -3.21
CA ALA A 248 -22.34 -15.27 -3.85
C ALA A 248 -22.42 -15.48 -5.37
N GLN A 249 -21.30 -15.82 -6.02
CA GLN A 249 -21.29 -16.10 -7.46
C GLN A 249 -22.13 -17.35 -7.79
N ALA A 250 -22.03 -18.43 -7.00
CA ALA A 250 -22.84 -19.63 -7.20
C ALA A 250 -24.35 -19.35 -7.08
N GLN A 251 -24.77 -18.54 -6.09
CA GLN A 251 -26.16 -18.12 -5.93
C GLN A 251 -26.66 -17.29 -7.12
N ARG A 252 -25.85 -16.37 -7.65
CA ARG A 252 -26.19 -15.60 -8.86
C ARG A 252 -26.34 -16.50 -10.08
N ALA A 253 -25.41 -17.42 -10.31
CA ALA A 253 -25.49 -18.37 -11.42
C ALA A 253 -26.75 -19.25 -11.33
N LEU A 254 -27.10 -19.72 -10.13
CA LEU A 254 -28.34 -20.46 -9.89
C LEU A 254 -29.58 -19.62 -10.20
N ARG A 255 -29.63 -18.36 -9.77
CA ARG A 255 -30.73 -17.43 -10.07
C ARG A 255 -30.86 -17.17 -11.58
N ARG A 256 -29.74 -17.03 -12.30
CA ARG A 256 -29.74 -16.88 -13.77
C ARG A 256 -30.31 -18.11 -14.47
N ARG A 257 -29.94 -19.32 -14.04
CA ARG A 257 -30.48 -20.58 -14.59
C ARG A 257 -31.97 -20.80 -14.31
N ARG A 258 -32.51 -20.14 -13.28
CA ARG A 258 -33.92 -20.24 -12.86
C ARG A 258 -34.81 -19.14 -13.42
N LYS A 259 -34.24 -18.09 -14.03
CA LYS A 259 -35.03 -17.12 -14.79
C LYS A 259 -35.30 -17.72 -16.18
N PRO A 260 -36.58 -17.89 -16.58
CA PRO A 260 -36.93 -18.31 -17.94
C PRO A 260 -36.54 -17.26 -18.97
#